data_AF-A0A1H2YKF6-F1
#
_entry.id   AF-A0A1H2YKF6-F1
#
_cell.length_a   1.000
_cell.length_b   1.000
_cell.length_c   1.000
_cell.angle_alpha   90.00
_cell.angle_beta   90.00
_cell.angle_gamma   90.00
#
_symmetry.space_group_name_H-M   'P 1'
#
loop_
_entity.id
_entity.type
_entity.pdbx_description
1 polymer ?
#
loop_
_entity_poly.entity_id
_entity_poly.type
_entity_poly.pdbx_seq_one_letter_code
_entity_poly.pdbx_strand_id
1 'polypeptide(L)'
;MEYANLSVDEIQQQLAEIESSKTELKRALEVRRQEAKSEVAQQIRGLIAQYGYELEEILPLVESKRRRAVGSVRRSSTGGRQYTRYVDPENGDNVYVRGVLPGWMKQKMAEQGYDPSSKTDREAFKSNYLQAVDA
;
A
#
# COMPACT_ATOMS: atom_id res chain seq x y z
N MET A 1 21.29 18.45 -10.55
CA MET A 1 20.36 19.59 -10.51
C MET A 1 21.01 20.65 -9.64
N GLU A 2 21.51 21.73 -10.25
CA GLU A 2 22.19 22.81 -9.55
C GLU A 2 21.16 23.76 -8.93
N TYR A 3 20.69 23.41 -7.73
CA TYR A 3 19.81 24.30 -6.95
C TYR A 3 20.58 25.44 -6.26
N ALA A 4 21.92 25.45 -6.37
CA ALA A 4 22.81 26.39 -5.70
C ALA A 4 22.71 27.84 -6.23
N ASN A 5 22.10 28.06 -7.40
CA ASN A 5 22.00 29.36 -8.05
C ASN A 5 20.57 29.94 -8.08
N LEU A 6 19.57 29.23 -7.55
CA LEU A 6 18.18 29.70 -7.52
C LEU A 6 17.94 30.57 -6.28
N SER A 7 17.23 31.68 -6.46
CA SER A 7 16.72 32.48 -5.35
C SER A 7 15.67 31.70 -4.56
N VAL A 8 15.45 32.11 -3.31
CA VAL A 8 14.45 31.48 -2.43
C VAL A 8 13.06 31.50 -3.07
N ASP A 9 12.71 32.60 -3.76
CA ASP A 9 11.42 32.76 -4.43
C ASP A 9 11.28 31.79 -5.62
N GLU A 10 12.33 31.60 -6.42
CA GLU A 10 12.32 30.65 -7.53
C GLU A 10 12.22 29.19 -7.05
N ILE A 11 12.86 28.86 -5.92
CA ILE A 11 12.73 27.53 -5.29
C ILE A 11 11.29 27.31 -4.80
N GLN A 12 10.67 28.32 -4.18
CA GLN A 12 9.28 28.23 -3.73
C GLN A 12 8.31 28.06 -4.91
N GLN A 13 8.54 28.77 -6.00
CA GLN A 13 7.72 28.65 -7.21
C GLN A 13 7.84 27.26 -7.84
N GLN A 14 9.06 26.71 -7.94
CA GLN A 14 9.28 25.35 -8.43
C GLN A 14 8.64 24.30 -7.51
N LEU A 15 8.72 24.48 -6.19
CA LEU A 15 8.04 23.59 -5.24
C LEU A 15 6.53 23.60 -5.46
N ALA A 16 5.92 24.78 -5.59
CA ALA A 16 4.49 24.89 -5.84
C ALA A 16 4.07 24.21 -7.17
N GLU A 17 4.87 24.36 -8.22
CA GLU A 17 4.63 23.72 -9.52
C GLU A 17 4.79 22.19 -9.47
N ILE A 18 5.78 21.69 -8.73
CA ILE A 18 5.95 20.25 -8.53
C ILE A 18 4.78 19.69 -7.71
N GLU A 19 4.32 20.41 -6.69
CA GLU A 19 3.17 20.00 -5.88
C GLU A 19 1.88 19.97 -6.70
N SER A 20 1.61 21.00 -7.51
CA SER A 20 0.45 21.00 -8.40
C SER A 20 0.52 19.83 -9.39
N SER A 21 1.65 19.65 -10.06
CA SER A 21 1.90 18.54 -10.99
C SER A 21 1.71 17.19 -10.32
N LYS A 22 2.19 17.02 -9.09
CA LYS A 22 2.01 15.79 -8.30
C LYS A 22 0.53 15.52 -8.03
N THR A 23 -0.26 16.53 -7.68
CA THR A 23 -1.69 16.35 -7.43
C THR A 23 -2.45 15.99 -8.71
N GLU A 24 -2.10 16.59 -9.84
CA GLU A 24 -2.69 16.28 -11.14
C GLU A 24 -2.38 14.85 -11.57
N LEU A 25 -1.11 14.43 -11.46
CA LEU A 25 -0.70 13.06 -11.76
C LEU A 25 -1.40 12.04 -10.87
N LYS A 26 -1.60 12.34 -9.57
CA LYS A 26 -2.37 11.47 -8.67
C LYS A 26 -3.82 11.33 -9.12
N ARG A 27 -4.47 12.43 -9.52
CA ARG A 27 -5.84 12.39 -10.04
C ARG A 27 -5.94 11.58 -11.33
N ALA A 28 -5.03 11.83 -12.28
CA ALA A 28 -4.99 11.11 -13.55
C ALA A 28 -4.75 9.59 -13.34
N LEU A 29 -3.88 9.23 -12.39
CA LEU A 29 -3.64 7.84 -12.03
C LEU A 29 -4.88 7.16 -11.46
N GLU A 30 -5.63 7.84 -10.58
CA GLU A 30 -6.86 7.29 -10.01
C GLU A 30 -7.94 7.08 -11.08
N VAL A 31 -8.12 8.06 -11.98
CA VAL A 31 -9.05 7.94 -13.12
C VAL A 31 -8.67 6.74 -13.99
N ARG A 32 -7.40 6.64 -14.40
CA ARG A 32 -6.89 5.49 -15.19
C ARG A 32 -7.09 4.16 -14.50
N ARG A 33 -6.93 4.09 -13.17
CA ARG A 33 -7.18 2.86 -12.39
C ARG A 33 -8.65 2.47 -12.40
N GLN A 34 -9.56 3.43 -12.28
CA GLN A 34 -10.99 3.18 -12.32
C GLN A 34 -11.44 2.70 -13.70
N GLU A 35 -10.95 3.36 -14.76
CA GLU A 35 -11.18 2.95 -16.15
C GLU A 35 -10.69 1.52 -16.39
N ALA A 36 -9.43 1.22 -16.06
CA ALA A 36 -8.85 -0.11 -16.22
C ALA A 36 -9.63 -1.18 -15.42
N LYS A 37 -10.08 -0.86 -14.20
CA LYS A 37 -10.91 -1.77 -13.38
C LYS A 37 -12.25 -2.05 -14.05
N SER A 38 -12.87 -1.04 -14.64
CA SER A 38 -14.16 -1.19 -15.34
C SER A 38 -14.02 -2.02 -16.62
N GLU A 39 -12.93 -1.82 -17.37
CA GLU A 39 -12.62 -2.58 -18.58
C GLU A 39 -12.40 -4.06 -18.25
N VAL A 40 -11.59 -4.35 -17.23
CA VAL A 40 -11.38 -5.73 -16.75
C VAL A 40 -12.70 -6.37 -16.31
N ALA A 41 -13.55 -5.64 -15.58
CA ALA A 41 -14.86 -6.15 -15.17
C ALA A 41 -15.75 -6.48 -16.38
N GLN A 42 -15.72 -5.66 -17.44
CA GLN A 42 -16.46 -5.92 -18.67
C GLN A 42 -15.92 -7.14 -19.42
N GLN A 43 -14.60 -7.29 -19.52
CA GLN A 43 -13.95 -8.45 -20.13
C GLN A 43 -14.33 -9.75 -19.39
N ILE A 44 -14.30 -9.75 -18.05
CA ILE A 44 -14.70 -10.89 -17.23
C ILE A 44 -16.17 -11.24 -17.46
N ARG A 45 -17.08 -10.25 -17.47
CA ARG A 45 -18.50 -10.48 -17.75
C ARG A 45 -18.71 -11.09 -19.14
N GLY A 46 -18.00 -10.58 -20.15
CA GLY A 46 -18.04 -11.13 -21.51
C GLY A 46 -17.58 -12.57 -21.57
N LEU A 47 -16.48 -12.91 -20.88
CA LEU A 47 -15.96 -14.27 -20.80
C LEU A 47 -16.98 -15.21 -20.13
N ILE A 48 -17.57 -14.81 -19.01
CA ILE A 48 -18.59 -15.60 -18.29
C ILE A 48 -19.78 -15.89 -19.20
N ALA A 49 -20.30 -14.86 -19.89
CA ALA A 49 -21.42 -14.99 -20.81
C ALA A 49 -21.07 -15.85 -22.04
N GLN A 50 -19.84 -15.78 -22.55
CA GLN A 50 -19.39 -16.61 -23.68
C GLN A 50 -19.48 -18.11 -23.38
N TYR A 51 -19.26 -18.50 -22.13
CA TYR A 51 -19.41 -19.89 -21.69
C TYR A 51 -20.83 -20.25 -21.21
N GLY A 52 -21.78 -19.32 -21.33
CA GLY A 52 -23.19 -19.53 -20.99
C GLY A 52 -23.46 -19.57 -19.49
N TYR A 53 -22.58 -18.99 -18.68
CA TYR A 53 -22.76 -18.87 -17.23
C TYR A 53 -23.24 -17.48 -16.85
N GLU A 54 -23.84 -17.38 -15.66
CA GLU A 54 -24.15 -16.10 -15.04
C GLU A 54 -23.08 -15.70 -14.01
N LEU A 55 -22.91 -14.39 -13.80
CA LEU A 55 -21.92 -13.87 -12.85
C LEU A 55 -22.13 -14.44 -11.44
N GLU A 56 -23.39 -14.59 -11.03
CA GLU A 56 -23.77 -15.10 -9.71
C GLU A 56 -23.38 -16.57 -9.49
N GLU A 57 -23.25 -17.36 -10.56
CA GLU A 57 -22.83 -18.76 -10.49
C GLU A 57 -21.32 -18.90 -10.34
N ILE A 58 -20.56 -17.99 -10.97
CA ILE A 58 -19.10 -18.01 -11.00
C ILE A 58 -18.50 -17.33 -9.77
N LEU A 59 -19.12 -16.26 -9.26
CA LEU A 59 -18.60 -15.51 -8.10
C LEU A 59 -18.28 -16.41 -6.89
N PRO A 60 -19.14 -17.33 -6.44
CA PRO A 60 -18.84 -18.22 -5.30
C PRO A 60 -17.67 -19.19 -5.53
N LEU A 61 -17.33 -19.49 -6.79
CA LEU A 61 -16.25 -20.40 -7.16
C LEU A 61 -14.89 -19.69 -7.22
N VAL A 62 -14.90 -18.40 -7.60
CA VAL A 62 -13.70 -17.56 -7.72
C VAL A 62 -13.39 -16.80 -6.43
N GLU A 63 -14.41 -16.46 -5.65
CA GLU A 63 -14.22 -15.91 -4.32
C GLU A 63 -13.37 -16.88 -3.51
N SER A 64 -12.15 -16.46 -3.18
CA SER A 64 -11.32 -17.18 -2.22
C SER A 64 -12.17 -17.38 -0.96
N LYS A 65 -12.51 -18.65 -0.68
CA LYS A 65 -13.36 -19.06 0.44
C LYS A 65 -12.71 -18.63 1.74
N ARG A 66 -12.85 -17.36 2.11
CA ARG A 66 -12.72 -16.88 3.48
C ARG A 66 -13.85 -17.60 4.18
N ARG A 67 -13.53 -18.78 4.73
CA ARG A 67 -14.42 -19.55 5.59
C ARG A 67 -14.93 -18.56 6.63
N ARG A 68 -16.14 -18.03 6.44
CA ARG A 68 -16.91 -17.45 7.53
C ARG A 68 -17.02 -18.58 8.52
N ALA A 69 -16.28 -18.47 9.62
CA ALA A 69 -16.19 -19.47 10.65
C ALA A 69 -17.54 -19.53 11.37
N VAL A 70 -18.52 -20.18 10.75
CA VAL A 70 -19.70 -20.70 11.43
C VAL A 70 -19.30 -22.08 11.94
N GLY A 71 -19.10 -22.19 13.25
CA GLY A 71 -18.95 -23.48 13.94
C GLY A 71 -17.56 -24.11 13.90
N SER A 72 -16.62 -23.57 14.69
CA SER A 72 -15.58 -24.40 15.30
C SER A 72 -15.45 -24.02 16.76
N VAL A 73 -16.27 -24.68 17.58
CA VAL A 73 -15.92 -24.95 18.96
C VAL A 73 -14.64 -25.79 18.91
N ARG A 74 -13.48 -25.15 19.11
CA ARG A 74 -12.35 -25.68 19.89
C ARG A 74 -11.16 -24.72 19.90
N ARG A 75 -10.86 -24.28 21.13
CA ARG A 75 -9.61 -23.70 21.67
C ARG A 75 -9.44 -22.18 21.51
N SER A 76 -10.01 -21.47 22.47
CA SER A 76 -9.41 -20.26 23.02
C SER A 76 -8.08 -20.59 23.72
N SER A 77 -6.97 -20.05 23.22
CA SER A 77 -5.74 -19.64 23.95
C SER A 77 -4.70 -19.23 22.89
N THR A 78 -4.17 -18.00 22.78
CA THR A 78 -3.86 -16.96 23.78
C THR A 78 -3.63 -15.62 23.05
N GLY A 79 -4.27 -14.53 23.51
CA GLY A 79 -3.75 -13.15 23.38
C GLY A 79 -4.02 -12.40 22.07
N GLY A 80 -5.22 -11.82 21.92
CA GLY A 80 -5.48 -10.78 20.93
C GLY A 80 -4.74 -9.49 21.29
N ARG A 81 -3.45 -9.39 20.96
CA ARG A 81 -2.74 -8.10 20.92
C ARG A 81 -2.88 -7.54 19.51
N GLN A 82 -3.67 -6.47 19.37
CA GLN A 82 -3.61 -5.60 18.20
C GLN A 82 -2.19 -5.03 18.15
N TYR A 83 -1.44 -5.36 17.11
CA TYR A 83 -0.09 -4.86 16.89
C TYR A 83 -0.18 -3.63 15.99
N THR A 84 0.55 -2.57 16.35
CA THR A 84 0.69 -1.38 15.53
C THR A 84 1.23 -1.75 14.15
N ARG A 85 0.53 -1.32 13.10
CA ARG A 85 0.91 -1.51 11.71
C ARG A 85 1.65 -0.27 11.23
N TYR A 86 2.84 -0.43 10.68
CA TYR A 86 3.62 0.63 10.06
C TYR A 86 3.41 0.59 8.55
N VAL A 87 2.92 1.69 7.98
CA VAL A 87 2.66 1.84 6.54
C VAL A 87 3.63 2.88 5.98
N ASP A 88 4.21 2.59 4.83
CA ASP A 88 5.03 3.54 4.09
C ASP A 88 4.14 4.63 3.42
N PRO A 89 4.30 5.91 3.77
CA PRO A 89 3.45 6.98 3.25
C PRO A 89 3.65 7.23 1.74
N GLU A 90 4.78 6.80 1.18
CA GLU A 90 5.08 6.93 -0.24
C GLU A 90 4.52 5.76 -1.06
N ASN A 91 4.32 4.60 -0.42
CA ASN A 91 3.79 3.40 -1.05
C ASN A 91 2.90 2.59 -0.07
N GLY A 92 1.59 2.75 -0.19
CA GLY A 92 0.61 2.10 0.71
C GLY A 92 0.60 0.57 0.68
N ASP A 93 1.21 -0.07 -0.32
CA ASP A 93 1.35 -1.55 -0.37
C ASP A 93 2.46 -2.05 0.57
N ASN A 94 3.39 -1.17 0.97
CA ASN A 94 4.48 -1.48 1.88
C ASN A 94 4.01 -1.37 3.34
N VAL A 95 3.65 -2.53 3.90
CA VAL A 95 3.14 -2.64 5.27
C VAL A 95 4.02 -3.55 6.12
N TYR A 96 4.44 -3.07 7.28
CA TYR A 96 5.19 -3.83 8.28
C TYR A 96 4.42 -3.89 9.61
N VAL A 97 4.38 -5.05 10.27
CA VAL A 97 3.70 -5.20 11.57
C VAL A 97 4.68 -5.70 12.64
N ARG A 98 5.17 -6.93 12.48
CA ARG A 98 6.15 -7.55 13.38
C ARG A 98 6.99 -8.58 12.65
N GLY A 99 8.14 -8.92 13.23
CA GLY A 99 9.03 -9.96 12.73
C GLY A 99 10.18 -9.42 11.90
N VAL A 100 10.70 -10.25 11.00
CA VAL A 100 11.86 -9.92 10.16
C VAL A 100 11.53 -8.73 9.26
N LEU A 101 12.49 -7.80 9.13
CA LEU A 101 12.37 -6.66 8.24
C LEU A 101 12.19 -7.14 6.78
N PRO A 102 11.13 -6.69 6.08
CA PRO A 102 10.95 -7.00 4.67
C PRO A 102 12.01 -6.29 3.81
N GLY A 103 12.26 -6.81 2.61
CA GLY A 103 13.32 -6.30 1.73
C GLY A 103 13.19 -4.82 1.42
N TRP A 104 11.97 -4.35 1.14
CA TRP A 104 11.69 -2.94 0.86
C TRP A 104 12.06 -2.03 2.04
N MET A 105 11.82 -2.47 3.27
CA MET A 105 12.11 -1.67 4.47
C MET A 105 13.62 -1.59 4.72
N LYS A 106 14.35 -2.69 4.47
CA LYS A 106 15.83 -2.68 4.56
C LYS A 106 16.44 -1.76 3.52
N GLN A 107 15.91 -1.77 2.30
CA GLN A 107 16.39 -0.91 1.23
C GLN A 107 16.18 0.58 1.59
N LYS A 108 14.97 0.96 2.00
CA LYS A 108 14.70 2.33 2.43
C LYS A 108 15.54 2.76 3.63
N MET A 109 15.76 1.87 4.60
CA MET A 109 16.66 2.15 5.71
C MET A 109 18.07 2.48 5.21
N ALA A 110 18.63 1.67 4.32
CA ALA A 110 19.96 1.89 3.76
C ALA A 110 20.06 3.19 2.94
N GLU A 111 19.02 3.51 2.14
CA GLU A 111 18.94 4.77 1.37
C GLU A 111 18.93 6.01 2.29
N GLN A 112 18.34 5.88 3.47
CA GLN A 112 18.26 6.94 4.49
C GLN A 112 19.43 6.90 5.50
N GLY A 113 20.43 6.04 5.27
CA GLY A 113 21.62 5.93 6.13
C GLY A 113 21.42 5.19 7.46
N TYR A 114 20.31 4.46 7.62
CA TYR A 114 20.03 3.63 8.80
C TYR A 114 20.53 2.19 8.61
N ASP A 115 21.09 1.59 9.66
CA ASP A 115 21.47 0.17 9.67
C ASP A 115 20.27 -0.74 10.02
N PRO A 116 19.84 -1.66 9.12
CA PRO A 116 18.78 -2.63 9.41
C PRO A 116 19.08 -3.59 10.58
N SER A 117 20.35 -3.76 10.95
CA SER A 117 20.79 -4.65 12.04
C SER A 117 20.73 -3.94 13.39
N SER A 118 21.03 -2.65 13.43
CA SER A 118 20.87 -1.79 14.62
C SER A 118 19.41 -1.71 15.07
N LYS A 119 19.15 -1.97 16.35
CA LYS A 119 17.79 -1.84 16.91
C LYS A 119 17.36 -0.37 16.98
N THR A 120 18.28 0.50 17.36
CA THR A 120 18.04 1.94 17.49
C THR A 120 17.63 2.55 16.16
N ASP A 121 18.34 2.19 15.09
CA ASP A 121 18.10 2.68 13.74
C ASP A 121 16.75 2.18 13.20
N ARG A 122 16.38 0.93 13.51
CA ARG A 122 15.06 0.38 13.16
C ARG A 122 13.92 1.15 13.82
N GLU A 123 14.07 1.52 15.09
CA GLU A 123 13.04 2.26 15.82
C GLU A 123 12.97 3.72 15.37
N ALA A 124 14.11 4.35 15.10
CA ALA A 124 14.19 5.70 14.52
C ALA A 124 13.56 5.74 13.12
N PHE A 125 13.88 4.77 12.25
CA PHE A 125 13.30 4.71 10.91
C PHE A 125 11.78 4.55 10.93
N LYS A 126 11.25 3.64 11.77
CA LYS A 126 9.80 3.45 11.92
C LYS A 126 9.08 4.71 12.38
N SER A 127 9.72 5.50 13.25
CA SER A 127 9.10 6.71 13.82
C SER A 127 9.15 7.90 12.87
N ASN A 128 10.21 8.00 12.05
CA ASN A 128 10.43 9.15 11.17
C ASN A 128 9.86 8.96 9.76
N TYR A 129 9.83 7.71 9.25
CA TYR A 129 9.53 7.42 7.84
C TYR A 129 8.31 6.53 7.63
N LEU A 130 7.73 5.95 8.67
CA LEU A 130 6.52 5.12 8.55
C LEU A 130 5.37 5.70 9.38
N GLN A 131 4.16 5.51 8.89
CA GLN A 131 2.95 5.89 9.60
C GLN A 131 2.46 4.70 10.44
N ALA A 132 2.41 4.89 11.76
CA ALA A 132 1.78 3.96 12.67
C ALA A 132 0.25 4.04 12.56
N VAL A 133 -0.38 2.91 12.25
CA VAL A 133 -1.83 2.73 12.19
C VAL A 133 -2.18 1.66 13.22
N ASP A 134 -2.95 2.04 14.23
CA ASP A 134 -3.49 1.08 15.17
C ASP A 134 -4.55 0.21 14.49
N ALA A 135 -4.51 -1.09 14.76
CA ALA A 135 -5.39 -2.11 14.18
C ALA A 135 -6.69 -2.26 14.94
#